data_AF-A0A3D5Q5L7-F1
#
_entry.id   AF-A0A3D5Q5L7-F1
#
_cell.length_a   1.000
_cell.length_b   1.000
_cell.length_c   1.000
_cell.angle_alpha   90.00
_cell.angle_beta   90.00
_cell.angle_gamma   90.00
#
_symmetry.space_group_name_H-M   'P 1'
#
loop_
_entity.id
_entity.type
_entity.pdbx_description
1 polymer ?
#
loop_
_entity_poly.entity_id
_entity_poly.type
_entity_poly.pdbx_seq_one_letter_code
_entity_poly.pdbx_strand_id
1 'polypeptide(L)'
;ENQLGTPLVDRTHRKATPTDAGARLLPHARRILDEIHNARIALTSESGEVEGELRIIASHHIGLHHLPRWLRRFKREYPKVTLDLQFMESDAAYQQMRKRNAELAFVTLSDSMDPGFDVFAQWPDPMRFVAGSEHPLAGLARPALADLAAYPALLPDTATSTYRVVSRLFLENQLPLHPQMPTNYLETIKM
;
A
#
# COMPACT_ATOMS: atom_id res chain seq x y z
N GLU A 1 -32.79 -0.09 9.11
CA GLU A 1 -33.43 -1.43 9.16
C GLU A 1 -34.95 -1.30 9.05
N ASN A 2 -35.63 -0.64 9.99
CA ASN A 2 -37.10 -0.45 9.94
C ASN A 2 -37.62 0.16 8.62
N GLN A 3 -37.02 1.24 8.13
CA GLN A 3 -37.42 1.84 6.84
C GLN A 3 -37.17 0.93 5.63
N LEU A 4 -36.22 0.00 5.71
CA LEU A 4 -35.84 -0.90 4.63
C LEU A 4 -36.53 -2.27 4.75
N GLY A 5 -37.27 -2.50 5.84
CA GLY A 5 -37.92 -3.78 6.14
C GLY A 5 -36.97 -4.98 6.23
N THR A 6 -35.65 -4.76 6.39
CA THR A 6 -34.66 -5.84 6.37
C THR A 6 -33.57 -5.62 7.44
N PRO A 7 -33.14 -6.68 8.14
CA PRO A 7 -32.00 -6.61 9.06
C PRO A 7 -30.71 -6.47 8.26
N LEU A 8 -29.90 -5.48 8.62
CA LEU A 8 -28.62 -5.15 7.99
C LEU A 8 -27.44 -5.55 8.87
N VAL A 9 -27.67 -5.71 10.17
CA VAL A 9 -26.64 -6.06 11.14
C VAL A 9 -27.07 -7.31 11.90
N ASP A 10 -26.22 -8.33 11.86
CA ASP A 10 -26.31 -9.49 12.75
C ASP A 10 -25.65 -9.15 14.09
N ARG A 11 -26.40 -9.37 15.17
CA ARG A 11 -25.99 -9.09 16.56
C ARG A 11 -25.91 -10.35 17.43
N THR A 12 -25.99 -11.54 16.83
CA THR A 12 -25.94 -12.81 17.56
C THR A 12 -24.56 -13.13 18.11
N HIS A 13 -23.50 -12.60 17.49
CA HIS A 13 -22.13 -12.73 17.96
C HIS A 13 -21.68 -11.56 18.85
N ARG A 14 -20.60 -11.75 19.61
CA ARG A 14 -19.99 -10.72 20.47
C ARG A 14 -19.54 -9.46 19.72
N LYS A 15 -19.49 -9.52 18.39
CA LYS A 15 -19.26 -8.39 17.48
C LYS A 15 -20.44 -8.28 16.52
N ALA A 16 -20.92 -7.05 16.34
CA ALA A 16 -21.89 -6.74 15.29
C ALA A 16 -21.24 -6.93 13.91
N THR A 17 -21.88 -7.72 13.04
CA THR A 17 -21.40 -7.99 11.68
C THR A 17 -22.50 -7.66 10.66
N PRO A 18 -22.16 -7.24 9.43
CA PRO A 18 -23.17 -7.04 8.40
C PRO A 18 -23.87 -8.36 8.05
N THR A 19 -25.19 -8.33 7.85
CA THR A 19 -25.92 -9.41 7.14
C THR A 19 -25.59 -9.35 5.65
N ASP A 20 -26.05 -10.32 4.85
CA ASP A 20 -25.95 -10.25 3.37
C ASP A 20 -26.58 -8.97 2.81
N ALA A 21 -27.73 -8.55 3.37
CA ALA A 21 -28.38 -7.30 3.00
C ALA A 21 -27.53 -6.08 3.41
N GLY A 22 -26.93 -6.12 4.61
CA GLY A 22 -25.98 -5.10 5.08
C GLY A 22 -24.76 -4.99 4.18
N ALA A 23 -24.17 -6.11 3.78
CA ALA A 23 -23.01 -6.15 2.89
C ALA A 23 -23.32 -5.56 1.50
N ARG A 24 -24.51 -5.82 0.95
CA ARG A 24 -24.98 -5.19 -0.29
C ARG A 24 -25.22 -3.69 -0.14
N LEU A 25 -25.75 -3.23 1.00
CA LEU A 25 -26.01 -1.81 1.23
C LEU A 25 -24.73 -1.00 1.51
N LEU A 26 -23.75 -1.60 2.18
CA LEU A 26 -22.52 -0.94 2.64
C LEU A 26 -21.84 -0.04 1.58
N PRO A 27 -21.58 -0.48 0.33
CA PRO A 27 -20.97 0.39 -0.69
C PRO A 27 -21.86 1.57 -1.12
N HIS A 28 -23.19 1.47 -0.98
CA HIS A 28 -24.10 2.59 -1.24
C HIS A 28 -24.11 3.58 -0.07
N ALA A 29 -24.20 3.07 1.16
CA ALA A 29 -24.18 3.90 2.37
C ALA A 29 -22.90 4.74 2.45
N ARG A 30 -21.74 4.13 2.15
CA ARG A 30 -20.45 4.85 2.09
C ARG A 30 -20.49 6.00 1.09
N ARG A 31 -20.92 5.74 -0.16
CA ARG A 31 -21.04 6.80 -1.18
C ARG A 31 -21.94 7.95 -0.74
N ILE A 32 -23.09 7.66 -0.12
CA ILE A 32 -24.00 8.71 0.36
C ILE A 32 -23.34 9.56 1.45
N LEU A 33 -22.64 8.93 2.40
CA LEU A 33 -21.94 9.66 3.46
C LEU A 33 -20.78 10.50 2.91
N ASP A 34 -20.02 9.96 1.96
CA ASP A 34 -18.95 10.68 1.25
C ASP A 34 -19.51 11.91 0.54
N GLU A 35 -20.62 11.79 -0.20
CA GLU A 35 -21.23 12.93 -0.90
C GLU A 35 -21.74 14.01 0.06
N ILE A 36 -22.33 13.62 1.20
CA ILE A 36 -22.73 14.58 2.25
C ILE A 36 -21.50 15.30 2.81
N HIS A 37 -20.39 14.58 3.00
CA HIS A 37 -19.14 15.16 3.47
C HIS A 37 -18.54 16.13 2.45
N ASN A 38 -18.48 15.74 1.18
CA ASN A 38 -18.01 16.57 0.08
C ASN A 38 -18.86 17.84 -0.08
N ALA A 39 -20.19 17.72 0.04
CA ALA A 39 -21.09 18.87 0.01
C ALA A 39 -20.81 19.84 1.15
N ARG A 40 -20.49 19.35 2.36
CA ARG A 40 -20.06 20.21 3.47
C ARG A 40 -18.75 20.92 3.12
N ILE A 41 -17.73 20.20 2.66
CA ILE A 41 -16.44 20.79 2.27
C ILE A 41 -16.62 21.88 1.21
N ALA A 42 -17.45 21.64 0.19
CA ALA A 42 -17.72 22.62 -0.86
C ALA A 42 -18.29 23.94 -0.31
N LEU A 43 -19.12 23.86 0.74
CA LEU A 43 -19.71 25.03 1.41
C LEU A 43 -18.73 25.71 2.39
N THR A 44 -17.82 24.97 3.04
CA THR A 44 -16.82 25.55 3.95
C THR A 44 -15.63 26.20 3.21
N SER A 45 -15.51 25.97 1.90
CA SER A 45 -14.37 26.42 1.09
C SER A 45 -14.16 27.94 1.06
N GLU A 46 -15.15 28.74 1.49
CA GLU A 46 -15.03 30.20 1.60
C GLU A 46 -14.00 30.67 2.65
N SER A 47 -13.67 29.85 3.67
CA SER A 47 -12.64 30.19 4.67
C SER A 47 -11.22 29.83 4.24
N GLY A 48 -11.06 29.00 3.19
CA GLY A 48 -9.77 28.47 2.73
C GLY A 48 -9.08 27.51 3.73
N GLU A 49 -9.73 27.16 4.84
CA GLU A 49 -9.14 26.37 5.91
C GLU A 49 -9.39 24.87 5.69
N VAL A 50 -8.30 24.09 5.57
CA VAL A 50 -8.37 22.64 5.37
C VAL A 50 -8.38 21.91 6.72
N GLU A 51 -9.47 21.22 7.02
CA GLU A 51 -9.68 20.46 8.26
C GLU A 51 -10.45 19.16 8.02
N GLY A 52 -10.46 18.25 9.01
CA GLY A 52 -11.16 16.98 8.93
C GLY A 52 -10.25 15.77 9.08
N GLU A 53 -10.71 14.60 8.65
CA GLU A 53 -9.95 13.34 8.70
C GLU A 53 -9.53 12.93 7.28
N LEU A 54 -8.27 12.52 7.13
CA LEU A 54 -7.71 12.00 5.89
C LEU A 54 -7.15 10.59 6.14
N ARG A 55 -7.76 9.59 5.51
CA ARG A 55 -7.36 8.19 5.60
C ARG A 55 -6.42 7.86 4.44
N ILE A 56 -5.22 7.43 4.80
CA ILE A 56 -4.12 7.15 3.88
C ILE A 56 -3.70 5.69 4.08
N ILE A 57 -3.57 4.96 2.97
CA ILE A 57 -2.95 3.64 2.97
C ILE A 57 -1.56 3.75 2.35
N ALA A 58 -0.59 3.01 2.89
CA ALA A 58 0.74 2.94 2.34
C ALA A 58 1.29 1.53 2.31
N SER A 59 2.06 1.19 1.27
CA SER A 59 2.91 0.00 1.32
C SER A 59 4.00 0.17 2.37
N HIS A 60 4.44 -0.93 2.99
CA HIS A 60 5.39 -0.88 4.10
C HIS A 60 6.68 -0.12 3.74
N HIS A 61 7.25 -0.37 2.56
CA HIS A 61 8.47 0.31 2.11
C HIS A 61 8.28 1.83 1.99
N ILE A 62 7.20 2.27 1.33
CA ILE A 62 6.91 3.70 1.14
C ILE A 62 6.56 4.37 2.48
N GLY A 63 5.83 3.66 3.32
CA GLY A 63 5.48 4.04 4.69
C GLY A 63 6.69 4.36 5.56
N LEU A 64 7.72 3.53 5.49
CA LEU A 64 8.92 3.67 6.31
C LEU A 64 9.89 4.72 5.76
N HIS A 65 10.11 4.78 4.45
CA HIS A 65 11.21 5.56 3.87
C HIS A 65 10.81 6.92 3.28
N HIS A 66 9.56 7.09 2.85
CA HIS A 66 9.14 8.31 2.14
C HIS A 66 8.14 9.15 2.95
N LEU A 67 7.12 8.51 3.50
CA LEU A 67 6.01 9.17 4.19
C LEU A 67 6.41 10.04 5.39
N PRO A 68 7.37 9.69 6.26
CA PRO A 68 7.66 10.48 7.46
C PRO A 68 7.99 11.95 7.16
N ARG A 69 8.76 12.20 6.10
CA ARG A 69 9.12 13.57 5.68
C ARG A 69 7.91 14.34 5.14
N TRP A 70 7.05 13.67 4.37
CA TRP A 70 5.86 14.29 3.79
C TRP A 70 4.80 14.60 4.84
N LEU A 71 4.52 13.64 5.72
CA LEU A 71 3.55 13.79 6.81
C LEU A 71 3.95 14.90 7.78
N ARG A 72 5.24 15.02 8.12
CA ARG A 72 5.74 16.11 8.96
C ARG A 72 5.50 17.48 8.34
N ARG A 73 5.72 17.61 7.03
CA ARG A 73 5.45 18.86 6.29
C ARG A 73 3.95 19.13 6.24
N PHE A 74 3.16 18.13 5.86
CA PHE A 74 1.71 18.24 5.73
C PHE A 74 1.06 18.65 7.06
N LYS A 75 1.40 18.02 8.18
CA LYS A 75 0.82 18.35 9.48
C LYS A 75 1.16 19.76 9.97
N ARG A 76 2.29 20.32 9.54
CA ARG A 76 2.67 21.72 9.81
C ARG A 76 1.86 22.71 8.97
N GLU A 77 1.60 22.37 7.70
CA GLU A 77 0.82 23.21 6.77
C GLU A 77 -0.69 23.12 7.07
N TYR A 78 -1.17 21.95 7.52
CA TYR A 78 -2.58 21.66 7.78
C TYR A 78 -2.79 21.07 9.19
N PRO A 79 -2.65 21.87 10.25
CA PRO A 79 -2.68 21.38 11.63
C PRO A 79 -4.05 20.81 12.04
N LYS A 80 -5.14 21.28 11.42
CA LYS A 80 -6.51 20.83 11.69
C LYS A 80 -6.91 19.52 11.00
N VAL A 81 -6.05 18.95 10.15
CA VAL A 81 -6.28 17.65 9.54
C VAL A 81 -5.78 16.54 10.47
N THR A 82 -6.66 15.61 10.80
CA THR A 82 -6.33 14.35 11.47
C THR A 82 -5.98 13.31 10.41
N LEU A 83 -4.85 12.63 10.58
CA LEU A 83 -4.37 11.62 9.65
C LEU A 83 -4.62 10.23 10.24
N ASP A 84 -5.32 9.36 9.51
CA ASP A 84 -5.40 7.93 9.79
C ASP A 84 -4.54 7.18 8.77
N LEU A 85 -3.57 6.41 9.26
CA LEU A 85 -2.55 5.76 8.45
C LEU A 85 -2.61 4.25 8.63
N GLN A 86 -2.76 3.54 7.52
CA GLN A 86 -2.78 2.08 7.49
C GLN A 86 -1.66 1.56 6.60
N PHE A 87 -0.96 0.54 7.07
CA PHE A 87 0.12 -0.09 6.32
C PHE A 87 -0.29 -1.49 5.87
N MET A 88 -0.18 -1.77 4.57
CA MET A 88 -0.48 -3.08 3.99
C MET A 88 0.14 -3.22 2.59
N GLU A 89 0.15 -4.43 2.05
CA GLU A 89 0.61 -4.68 0.67
C GLU A 89 -0.17 -3.89 -0.38
N SER A 90 0.48 -3.50 -1.47
CA SER A 90 -0.11 -2.68 -2.55
C SER A 90 -1.42 -3.27 -3.11
N ASP A 91 -1.47 -4.59 -3.29
CA ASP A 91 -2.65 -5.28 -3.83
C ASP A 91 -3.83 -5.22 -2.83
N ALA A 92 -3.55 -5.32 -1.52
CA ALA A 92 -4.55 -5.16 -0.47
C ALA A 92 -5.02 -3.70 -0.37
N ALA A 93 -4.10 -2.74 -0.48
CA ALA A 93 -4.40 -1.31 -0.49
C ALA A 93 -5.37 -0.96 -1.63
N TYR A 94 -5.13 -1.50 -2.84
CA TYR A 94 -6.03 -1.33 -3.98
C TYR A 94 -7.46 -1.81 -3.68
N GLN A 95 -7.61 -2.97 -3.04
CA GLN A 95 -8.92 -3.49 -2.65
C GLN A 95 -9.61 -2.61 -1.59
N GLN A 96 -8.85 -2.03 -0.65
CA GLN A 96 -9.40 -1.11 0.34
C GLN A 96 -9.84 0.22 -0.29
N MET A 97 -9.06 0.74 -1.23
CA MET A 97 -9.43 1.92 -2.02
C MET A 97 -10.74 1.69 -2.78
N ARG A 98 -10.92 0.51 -3.42
CA ARG A 98 -12.18 0.16 -4.12
C ARG A 98 -13.39 0.14 -3.20
N LYS A 99 -13.17 -0.24 -1.94
CA LYS A 99 -14.19 -0.23 -0.90
C LYS A 99 -14.45 1.17 -0.32
N ARG A 100 -13.69 2.20 -0.73
CA ARG A 100 -13.72 3.57 -0.16
C ARG A 100 -13.38 3.59 1.33
N ASN A 101 -12.41 2.77 1.73
CA ASN A 101 -11.90 2.77 3.10
C ASN A 101 -10.81 3.82 3.33
N ALA A 102 -10.24 4.38 2.26
CA ALA A 102 -9.25 5.44 2.29
C ALA A 102 -9.43 6.36 1.08
N GLU A 103 -8.91 7.57 1.17
CA GLU A 103 -8.94 8.56 0.09
C GLU A 103 -7.65 8.57 -0.74
N LEU A 104 -6.51 8.23 -0.12
CA LEU A 104 -5.20 8.20 -0.78
C LEU A 104 -4.47 6.89 -0.51
N ALA A 105 -3.72 6.42 -1.50
CA ALA A 105 -2.85 5.27 -1.37
C ALA A 105 -1.46 5.54 -1.95
N PHE A 106 -0.42 5.23 -1.17
CA PHE A 106 0.98 5.25 -1.58
C PHE A 106 1.46 3.82 -1.78
N VAL A 107 1.49 3.38 -3.04
CA VAL A 107 1.69 1.97 -3.38
C VAL A 107 2.69 1.82 -4.51
N THR A 108 3.30 0.65 -4.60
CA THR A 108 4.03 0.22 -5.80
C THR A 108 3.01 -0.29 -6.81
N LEU A 109 2.90 0.40 -7.95
CA LEU A 109 2.01 0.01 -9.05
C LEU A 109 2.44 -1.33 -9.65
N SER A 110 1.47 -2.14 -10.05
CA SER A 110 1.69 -3.41 -10.74
C SER A 110 0.75 -3.53 -11.94
N ASP A 111 1.15 -4.30 -12.95
CA ASP A 111 0.35 -4.51 -14.19
C ASP A 111 -1.04 -5.14 -13.90
N SER A 112 -1.21 -5.75 -12.72
CA SER A 112 -2.47 -6.34 -12.27
C SER A 112 -3.45 -5.35 -11.63
N MET A 113 -3.03 -4.09 -11.43
CA MET A 113 -3.91 -3.06 -10.88
C MET A 113 -4.77 -2.46 -12.01
N ASP A 114 -6.09 -2.51 -11.81
CA ASP A 114 -7.09 -1.99 -12.74
C ASP A 114 -7.04 -0.43 -12.76
N PRO A 115 -7.23 0.24 -13.90
CA PRO A 115 -7.12 1.70 -14.03
C PRO A 115 -8.22 2.51 -13.33
N GLY A 116 -8.90 1.96 -12.33
CA GLY A 116 -10.03 2.58 -11.63
C GLY A 116 -9.69 3.72 -10.67
N PHE A 117 -8.43 4.17 -10.61
CA PHE A 117 -7.96 5.27 -9.77
C PHE A 117 -7.08 6.23 -10.54
N ASP A 118 -7.19 7.51 -10.19
CA ASP A 118 -6.28 8.53 -10.68
C ASP A 118 -4.91 8.41 -10.01
N VAL A 119 -3.87 8.37 -10.84
CA VAL A 119 -2.48 8.38 -10.38
C VAL A 119 -1.99 9.83 -10.39
N PHE A 120 -1.99 10.46 -9.22
CA PHE A 120 -1.57 11.86 -9.06
C PHE A 120 -0.05 12.06 -9.17
N ALA A 121 0.73 11.08 -8.73
CA ALA A 121 2.18 11.14 -8.76
C ALA A 121 2.75 9.74 -8.93
N GLN A 122 3.78 9.64 -9.77
CA GLN A 122 4.56 8.44 -9.98
C GLN A 122 6.02 8.82 -10.08
N TRP A 123 6.88 8.07 -9.41
CA TRP A 123 8.33 8.26 -9.48
C TRP A 123 9.02 6.90 -9.62
N PRO A 124 10.22 6.86 -10.23
CA PRO A 124 11.05 5.66 -10.21
C PRO A 124 11.50 5.33 -8.79
N ASP A 125 11.38 4.07 -8.41
CA ASP A 125 11.89 3.52 -7.16
C ASP A 125 12.93 2.43 -7.49
N PRO A 126 14.22 2.80 -7.67
CA PRO A 126 15.22 1.89 -8.18
C PRO A 126 15.64 0.86 -7.13
N MET A 127 15.46 -0.42 -7.46
CA MET A 127 15.93 -1.52 -6.62
C MET A 127 17.42 -1.81 -6.86
N ARG A 128 18.09 -2.27 -5.81
CA ARG A 128 19.50 -2.68 -5.84
C ARG A 128 19.65 -4.02 -5.15
N PHE A 129 20.52 -4.88 -5.68
CA PHE A 129 21.04 -6.02 -4.93
C PHE A 129 22.11 -5.54 -3.96
N VAL A 130 22.13 -6.14 -2.77
CA VAL A 130 23.08 -5.81 -1.71
C VAL A 130 23.74 -7.11 -1.26
N ALA A 131 25.05 -7.08 -1.09
CA ALA A 131 25.84 -8.15 -0.51
C ALA A 131 26.66 -7.59 0.66
N GLY A 132 26.99 -8.43 1.64
CA GLY A 132 27.86 -8.04 2.74
C GLY A 132 29.26 -7.67 2.24
N SER A 133 29.99 -6.85 3.01
CA SER A 133 31.34 -6.38 2.65
C SER A 133 32.36 -7.52 2.50
N GLU A 134 32.14 -8.64 3.18
CA GLU A 134 33.00 -9.84 3.12
C GLU A 134 32.52 -10.87 2.08
N HIS A 135 31.43 -10.61 1.37
CA HIS A 135 30.89 -11.52 0.37
C HIS A 135 31.80 -11.55 -0.87
N PRO A 136 32.04 -12.71 -1.53
CA PRO A 136 32.87 -12.79 -2.74
C PRO A 136 32.47 -11.79 -3.85
N LEU A 137 31.17 -11.53 -4.00
CA LEU A 137 30.63 -10.54 -4.94
C LEU A 137 31.10 -9.10 -4.69
N ALA A 138 31.47 -8.75 -3.44
CA ALA A 138 31.97 -7.41 -3.11
C ALA A 138 33.37 -7.16 -3.69
N GLY A 139 34.12 -8.20 -4.04
CA GLY A 139 35.41 -8.10 -4.72
C GLY A 139 35.32 -7.86 -6.23
N LEU A 140 34.14 -7.97 -6.83
CA LEU A 140 33.95 -7.76 -8.27
C LEU A 140 33.77 -6.27 -8.57
N ALA A 141 34.54 -5.76 -9.53
CA ALA A 141 34.44 -4.34 -9.93
C ALA A 141 33.09 -4.00 -10.59
N ARG A 142 32.49 -4.98 -11.28
CA ARG A 142 31.20 -4.86 -11.98
C ARG A 142 30.45 -6.21 -11.90
N PRO A 143 29.79 -6.52 -10.79
CA PRO A 143 28.99 -7.73 -10.67
C PRO A 143 27.89 -7.74 -11.74
N ALA A 144 27.73 -8.88 -12.42
CA ALA A 144 26.66 -9.14 -13.36
C ALA A 144 25.58 -10.02 -12.73
N LEU A 145 24.41 -10.10 -13.36
CA LEU A 145 23.30 -10.92 -12.89
C LEU A 145 23.69 -12.41 -12.80
N ALA A 146 24.55 -12.90 -13.70
CA ALA A 146 25.06 -14.27 -13.68
C ALA A 146 25.92 -14.57 -12.46
N ASP A 147 26.68 -13.59 -11.95
CA ASP A 147 27.45 -13.75 -10.72
C ASP A 147 26.51 -13.91 -9.51
N LEU A 148 25.42 -13.14 -9.48
CA LEU A 148 24.39 -13.25 -8.44
C LEU A 148 23.71 -14.62 -8.45
N ALA A 149 23.46 -15.16 -9.64
CA ALA A 149 22.82 -16.47 -9.84
C ALA A 149 23.62 -17.64 -9.27
N ALA A 150 24.91 -17.45 -8.96
CA ALA A 150 25.75 -18.48 -8.35
C ALA A 150 25.56 -18.61 -6.83
N TYR A 151 24.81 -17.70 -6.20
CA TYR A 151 24.67 -17.62 -4.75
C TYR A 151 23.20 -17.67 -4.29
N PRO A 152 22.93 -18.16 -3.07
CA PRO A 152 21.62 -18.02 -2.47
C PRO A 152 21.31 -16.54 -2.15
N ALA A 153 20.05 -16.14 -2.30
CA ALA A 153 19.58 -14.79 -2.07
C ALA A 153 18.47 -14.77 -1.02
N LEU A 154 18.60 -13.86 -0.04
CA LEU A 154 17.50 -13.52 0.86
C LEU A 154 16.53 -12.61 0.10
N LEU A 155 15.30 -13.08 -0.11
CA LEU A 155 14.28 -12.37 -0.88
C LEU A 155 12.99 -12.18 -0.06
N PRO A 156 12.17 -11.18 -0.40
CA PRO A 156 10.80 -11.09 0.11
C PRO A 156 9.94 -12.29 -0.28
N ASP A 157 8.77 -12.39 0.35
CA ASP A 157 7.77 -13.41 0.04
C ASP A 157 7.34 -13.35 -1.45
N THR A 158 7.00 -14.51 -2.01
CA THR A 158 6.66 -14.66 -3.43
C THR A 158 5.40 -13.89 -3.83
N ALA A 159 4.53 -13.57 -2.87
CA ALA A 159 3.35 -12.73 -3.06
C ALA A 159 3.69 -11.23 -3.23
N THR A 160 4.91 -10.80 -2.95
CA THR A 160 5.31 -9.39 -3.05
C THR A 160 5.62 -8.98 -4.50
N SER A 161 5.37 -7.70 -4.82
CA SER A 161 5.77 -7.13 -6.11
C SER A 161 7.29 -7.18 -6.33
N THR A 162 8.09 -6.96 -5.28
CA THR A 162 9.55 -7.03 -5.34
C THR A 162 10.04 -8.40 -5.78
N TYR A 163 9.53 -9.48 -5.19
CA TYR A 163 9.90 -10.84 -5.60
C TYR A 163 9.54 -11.08 -7.06
N ARG A 164 8.34 -10.67 -7.51
CA ARG A 164 7.91 -10.83 -8.91
C ARG A 164 8.87 -10.14 -9.88
N VAL A 165 9.32 -8.93 -9.59
CA VAL A 165 10.26 -8.20 -10.45
C VAL A 165 11.62 -8.90 -10.49
N VAL A 166 12.16 -9.32 -9.34
CA VAL A 166 13.45 -10.03 -9.28
C VAL A 166 13.35 -11.38 -10.02
N SER A 167 12.31 -12.16 -9.75
CA SER A 167 12.07 -13.45 -10.40
C SER A 167 11.95 -13.32 -11.92
N ARG A 168 11.18 -12.33 -12.39
CA ARG A 168 11.06 -12.02 -13.83
C ARG A 168 12.43 -11.67 -14.44
N LEU A 169 13.22 -10.83 -13.78
CA LEU A 169 14.56 -10.44 -14.25
C LEU A 169 15.48 -11.66 -14.45
N PHE A 170 15.52 -12.59 -13.50
CA PHE A 170 16.34 -13.80 -13.60
C PHE A 170 15.82 -14.75 -14.68
N LEU A 171 14.49 -14.92 -14.77
CA LEU A 171 13.85 -15.77 -15.77
C LEU A 171 14.12 -15.27 -17.21
N GLU A 172 13.96 -13.98 -17.45
CA GLU A 172 14.21 -13.35 -18.77
C GLU A 172 15.67 -13.50 -19.23
N ASN A 173 16.61 -13.60 -18.28
CA ASN A 173 18.02 -13.82 -18.55
C ASN A 173 18.43 -15.31 -18.52
N GLN A 174 17.47 -16.24 -18.38
CA GLN A 174 17.70 -17.69 -18.31
C GLN A 174 18.67 -18.10 -17.19
N LEU A 175 18.63 -17.38 -16.07
CA LEU A 175 19.48 -17.63 -14.91
C LEU A 175 18.66 -18.25 -13.77
N PRO A 176 19.25 -19.18 -12.99
CA PRO A 176 18.60 -19.70 -11.81
C PRO A 176 18.51 -18.62 -10.72
N LEU A 177 17.41 -18.60 -9.99
CA LEU A 177 17.27 -17.83 -8.77
C LEU A 177 17.21 -18.80 -7.59
N HIS A 178 18.09 -18.61 -6.60
CA HIS A 178 18.19 -19.47 -5.42
C HIS A 178 17.65 -18.75 -4.17
N PRO A 179 16.32 -18.66 -3.99
CA PRO A 179 15.74 -18.00 -2.82
C PRO A 179 16.07 -18.78 -1.54
N GLN A 180 16.55 -18.09 -0.52
CA GLN A 180 16.76 -18.61 0.82
C GLN A 180 15.93 -17.78 1.81
N MET A 181 15.22 -18.45 2.71
CA MET A 181 14.47 -17.88 3.85
C MET A 181 13.70 -16.58 3.52
N PRO A 182 12.44 -16.65 3.08
CA PRO A 182 11.69 -15.45 2.72
C PRO A 182 11.49 -14.53 3.94
N THR A 183 11.77 -13.23 3.77
CA THR A 183 11.47 -12.22 4.78
C THR A 183 11.04 -10.90 4.15
N ASN A 184 9.91 -10.38 4.62
CA ASN A 184 9.36 -9.10 4.18
C ASN A 184 9.94 -7.92 4.96
N TYR A 185 10.77 -8.19 5.97
CA TYR A 185 11.38 -7.17 6.81
C TYR A 185 12.85 -7.02 6.47
N LEU A 186 13.15 -6.57 5.25
CA LEU A 186 14.56 -6.40 4.82
C LEU A 186 15.36 -5.48 5.74
N GLU A 187 14.71 -4.55 6.44
CA GLU A 187 15.34 -3.68 7.44
C GLU A 187 15.93 -4.46 8.63
N THR A 188 15.45 -5.65 8.94
CA THR A 188 16.01 -6.46 10.04
C THR A 188 17.32 -7.14 9.68
N ILE A 189 17.66 -7.20 8.39
CA ILE A 189 18.90 -7.80 7.88
C ILE A 189 19.94 -6.72 7.57
N LYS A 190 19.53 -5.46 7.54
CA LYS A 190 20.39 -4.31 7.30
C LYS A 190 21.23 -4.04 8.57
N MET A 191 22.38 -4.70 8.69
CA MET A 191 23.42 -4.40 9.67
C MET A 191 24.43 -3.40 9.11
#